data_AF-A0AAD4X455-F1
#
_entry.id   AF-A0AAD4X455-F1
#
_cell.length_a   1.000
_cell.length_b   1.000
_cell.length_c   1.000
_cell.angle_alpha   90.00
_cell.angle_beta   90.00
_cell.angle_gamma   90.00
#
_symmetry.space_group_name_H-M   'P 1'
#
loop_
_entity.id
_entity.type
_entity.pdbx_description
1 polymer ?
#
loop_
_entity_poly.entity_id
_entity_poly.type
_entity_poly.pdbx_seq_one_letter_code
_entity_poly.pdbx_strand_id
1 'polypeptide(L)'
;MKFGVKANPDLSICTPIFSFSSISIVCTHILLDDWINPETLHGGYVKTSLTSLVKYMIRDAADADLPKSIDWRKKGAVTHVKDQGGCGGCWEFSTVAAVEGINQIVTGNLTSLSEQQLIDCDKPFNNGCKGGLMDLAFIFIAFHGGLHKEDDYPYLMEEGTCKRKKEDMEVVTVNGYKDVPENDEQSLLKALLRQPLSVAIEASGRDFQFYSG
;
A
#
# COMPACT_ATOMS: atom_id res chain seq x y z
N MET A 1 -17.21 11.15 -21.25
CA MET A 1 -16.60 12.10 -20.29
C MET A 1 -15.10 12.05 -20.50
N LYS A 2 -14.49 13.15 -20.95
CA LYS A 2 -13.04 13.30 -21.06
C LYS A 2 -12.61 14.14 -19.86
N PHE A 3 -11.88 13.56 -18.92
CA PHE A 3 -11.20 14.34 -17.90
C PHE A 3 -9.91 14.88 -18.51
N GLY A 4 -9.88 16.17 -18.81
CA GLY A 4 -8.68 16.86 -19.29
C GLY A 4 -7.94 17.46 -18.10
N VAL A 5 -6.72 17.01 -17.86
CA VAL A 5 -5.80 17.59 -16.85
C VAL A 5 -5.07 18.77 -17.49
N LYS A 6 -5.27 19.98 -16.96
CA LYS A 6 -4.45 21.16 -17.29
C LYS A 6 -3.36 21.30 -16.23
N ALA A 7 -2.12 21.07 -16.63
CA ALA A 7 -0.95 21.25 -15.78
C ALA A 7 -0.56 22.75 -15.68
N ASN A 8 -0.18 23.19 -14.49
CA ASN A 8 0.58 24.43 -14.26
C ASN A 8 1.75 24.07 -13.32
N PRO A 9 3.01 24.37 -13.66
CA PRO A 9 4.17 23.91 -12.91
C PRO A 9 4.49 24.94 -11.82
N ASP A 10 4.20 24.63 -10.56
CA ASP A 10 5.00 24.98 -9.39
C ASP A 10 4.23 24.65 -8.10
N LEU A 11 4.97 24.06 -7.15
CA LEU A 11 4.66 23.72 -5.75
C LEU A 11 4.08 22.32 -5.43
N SER A 12 4.87 21.63 -4.60
CA SER A 12 4.68 20.26 -4.10
C SER A 12 4.45 20.27 -2.58
N ILE A 13 3.63 19.31 -2.13
CA ILE A 13 3.58 18.68 -0.78
C ILE A 13 2.68 19.34 0.30
N CYS A 14 1.81 18.49 0.84
CA CYS A 14 0.79 18.71 1.85
C CYS A 14 1.33 19.08 3.25
N THR A 15 0.80 20.17 3.84
CA THR A 15 0.43 20.30 5.27
C THR A 15 -0.65 21.42 5.39
N PRO A 16 -1.49 21.42 6.45
CA PRO A 16 -2.85 21.97 6.38
C PRO A 16 -2.92 23.46 6.74
N ILE A 17 -3.78 24.20 6.01
CA ILE A 17 -4.66 25.32 6.43
C ILE A 17 -4.86 26.30 5.25
N PHE A 18 -6.13 26.40 4.82
CA PHE A 18 -6.75 27.34 3.87
C PHE A 18 -6.28 27.38 2.39
N SER A 19 -7.26 27.05 1.54
CA SER A 19 -7.44 27.50 0.15
C SER A 19 -6.77 26.70 -0.99
N PHE A 20 -7.60 25.81 -1.57
CA PHE A 20 -7.73 25.42 -2.98
C PHE A 20 -6.51 25.01 -3.83
N SER A 21 -6.63 23.75 -4.30
CA SER A 21 -6.21 23.20 -5.61
C SER A 21 -4.76 22.74 -5.82
N SER A 22 -4.51 21.43 -5.65
CA SER A 22 -3.98 20.47 -6.66
C SER A 22 -3.63 19.12 -5.99
N ILE A 23 -4.05 17.99 -6.56
CA ILE A 23 -3.92 16.64 -5.98
C ILE A 23 -2.92 15.83 -6.80
N SER A 24 -1.79 15.44 -6.20
CA SER A 24 -0.91 14.40 -6.74
C SER A 24 -1.36 13.05 -6.20
N ILE A 25 -1.61 12.09 -7.10
CA ILE A 25 -1.84 10.69 -6.72
C ILE A 25 -0.47 10.03 -6.58
N VAL A 26 0.07 9.99 -5.37
CA VAL A 26 1.23 9.14 -5.06
C VAL A 26 0.70 7.72 -4.86
N CYS A 27 1.13 6.82 -5.74
CA CYS A 27 0.76 5.41 -5.75
C CYS A 27 2.00 4.58 -5.47
N THR A 28 1.96 3.77 -4.43
CA THR A 28 3.15 3.06 -3.98
C THR A 28 2.89 1.57 -3.87
N HIS A 29 3.80 0.75 -4.41
CA HIS A 29 3.81 -0.70 -4.25
C HIS A 29 5.01 -1.16 -3.42
N ILE A 30 4.86 -2.30 -2.74
CA ILE A 30 5.88 -2.88 -1.88
C ILE A 30 6.89 -3.68 -2.72
N LEU A 31 8.18 -3.51 -2.45
CA LEU A 31 9.24 -4.34 -3.03
C LEU A 31 9.35 -5.66 -2.26
N LEU A 32 9.38 -6.76 -3.02
CA LEU A 32 9.82 -8.07 -2.55
C LEU A 32 11.22 -8.31 -3.12
N ASP A 33 12.11 -8.94 -2.33
CA ASP A 33 13.52 -9.23 -2.66
C ASP A 33 13.75 -9.49 -4.14
N ASP A 34 14.78 -8.83 -4.68
CA ASP A 34 15.37 -8.98 -6.00
C ASP A 34 14.54 -9.75 -7.01
N TRP A 35 13.98 -9.00 -7.96
CA TRP A 35 13.54 -9.48 -9.25
C TRP A 35 14.59 -10.42 -9.84
N ILE A 36 14.42 -11.73 -9.64
CA ILE A 36 15.19 -12.85 -10.22
C ILE A 36 16.14 -12.38 -11.33
N ASN A 37 17.44 -12.36 -11.01
CA ASN A 37 18.51 -12.13 -11.97
C ASN A 37 18.28 -13.04 -13.20
N PRO A 38 18.26 -12.51 -14.43
CA PRO A 38 17.96 -13.30 -15.64
C PRO A 38 18.99 -14.39 -15.96
N GLU A 39 20.09 -14.50 -15.21
CA GLU A 39 21.17 -15.46 -15.47
C GLU A 39 20.99 -16.87 -14.88
N THR A 40 19.90 -17.16 -14.16
CA THR A 40 19.67 -18.50 -13.57
C THR A 40 18.72 -19.40 -14.38
N LEU A 41 18.33 -19.03 -15.60
CA LEU A 41 17.50 -19.87 -16.46
C LEU A 41 18.31 -20.87 -17.29
N HIS A 42 18.98 -21.81 -16.63
CA HIS A 42 19.44 -23.05 -17.26
C HIS A 42 18.95 -24.27 -16.48
N GLY A 43 17.90 -24.89 -17.04
CA GLY A 43 17.62 -26.32 -16.87
C GLY A 43 16.92 -26.72 -15.57
N GLY A 44 15.59 -26.85 -15.63
CA GLY A 44 14.85 -27.65 -14.65
C GLY A 44 13.41 -27.20 -14.48
N TYR A 45 12.47 -28.14 -14.61
CA TYR A 45 11.04 -27.94 -14.37
C TYR A 45 10.80 -27.36 -12.96
N VAL A 46 10.29 -26.13 -12.87
CA VAL A 46 9.89 -25.49 -11.60
C VAL A 46 8.37 -25.54 -11.46
N LYS A 47 7.90 -26.08 -10.33
CA LYS A 47 6.51 -26.07 -9.88
C LYS A 47 6.00 -24.62 -9.89
N THR A 48 5.19 -24.27 -10.88
CA THR A 48 4.91 -22.87 -11.21
C THR A 48 3.91 -22.29 -10.20
N SER A 49 4.37 -21.36 -9.37
CA SER A 49 3.48 -20.60 -8.47
C SER A 49 2.58 -19.67 -9.30
N LEU A 50 1.36 -19.38 -8.82
CA LEU A 50 0.47 -18.35 -9.38
C LEU A 50 1.20 -17.00 -9.52
N THR A 51 2.10 -16.68 -8.58
CA THR A 51 2.95 -15.48 -8.65
C THR A 51 3.88 -15.50 -9.86
N SER A 52 4.42 -16.66 -10.24
CA SER A 52 5.25 -16.83 -11.44
C SER A 52 4.43 -16.72 -12.73
N LEU A 53 3.21 -17.28 -12.77
CA LEU A 53 2.32 -17.18 -13.93
C LEU A 53 1.85 -15.74 -14.18
N VAL A 54 1.48 -15.02 -13.11
CA VAL A 54 1.13 -13.59 -13.18
C VAL A 54 2.34 -12.74 -13.61
N LYS A 55 3.56 -13.08 -13.15
CA LYS A 55 4.81 -12.41 -13.54
C LYS A 55 5.15 -12.60 -15.02
N TYR A 56 4.96 -13.80 -15.56
CA TYR A 56 5.15 -14.10 -16.99
C TYR A 56 4.08 -13.42 -17.86
N MET A 57 2.82 -13.40 -17.43
CA MET A 57 1.75 -12.74 -18.19
C MET A 57 1.90 -11.22 -18.26
N ILE A 58 2.47 -10.55 -17.25
CA ILE A 58 2.52 -9.07 -17.21
C ILE A 58 3.82 -8.50 -17.81
N ARG A 59 4.92 -9.26 -17.91
CA ARG A 59 6.18 -8.75 -18.48
C ARG A 59 6.15 -8.60 -20.01
N ASP A 60 5.39 -9.45 -20.70
CA ASP A 60 5.38 -9.53 -22.17
C ASP A 60 4.00 -9.27 -22.81
N ALA A 61 2.95 -9.03 -22.01
CA ALA A 61 1.63 -8.70 -22.54
C ALA A 61 1.63 -7.30 -23.19
N ALA A 62 1.27 -7.25 -24.46
CA ALA A 62 0.71 -6.03 -25.05
C ALA A 62 -0.53 -5.62 -24.25
N ASP A 63 -0.87 -4.33 -24.19
CA ASP A 63 -2.00 -3.82 -23.41
C ASP A 63 -3.33 -4.56 -23.71
N ALA A 64 -3.45 -5.21 -24.87
CA ALA A 64 -4.59 -6.05 -25.27
C ALA A 64 -4.77 -7.36 -24.47
N ASP A 65 -3.72 -7.87 -23.82
CA ASP A 65 -3.74 -9.16 -23.09
C ASP A 65 -3.87 -8.99 -21.57
N LEU A 66 -3.95 -7.75 -21.06
CA LEU A 66 -4.18 -7.50 -19.64
C LEU A 66 -5.63 -7.87 -19.27
N PRO A 67 -5.85 -8.51 -18.11
CA PRO A 67 -7.20 -8.84 -17.67
C PRO A 67 -8.01 -7.55 -17.48
N LYS A 68 -9.25 -7.55 -17.99
CA LYS A 68 -10.14 -6.38 -18.00
C LYS A 68 -10.58 -5.91 -16.62
N SER A 69 -10.40 -6.74 -15.59
CA SER A 69 -10.77 -6.42 -14.20
C SER A 69 -9.95 -7.25 -13.23
N ILE A 70 -9.60 -6.64 -12.09
CA ILE A 70 -9.03 -7.34 -10.95
C ILE A 70 -9.77 -6.92 -9.68
N ASP A 71 -10.01 -7.88 -8.79
CA ASP A 71 -10.60 -7.66 -7.47
C ASP A 71 -9.84 -8.53 -6.45
N TRP A 72 -8.96 -7.91 -5.67
CA TRP A 72 -8.12 -8.60 -4.70
C TRP A 72 -8.93 -9.22 -3.55
N ARG A 73 -10.15 -8.72 -3.28
CA ARG A 73 -11.06 -9.31 -2.29
C ARG A 73 -11.46 -10.72 -2.70
N LYS A 74 -11.78 -10.91 -3.98
CA LYS A 74 -12.10 -12.24 -4.55
C LYS A 74 -10.89 -13.18 -4.60
N LYS A 75 -9.68 -12.63 -4.47
CA LYS A 75 -8.43 -13.39 -4.37
C LYS A 75 -8.00 -13.63 -2.91
N GLY A 76 -8.79 -13.19 -1.93
CA GLY A 76 -8.51 -13.36 -0.51
C GLY A 76 -7.38 -12.48 0.03
N ALA A 77 -6.94 -11.45 -0.71
CA ALA A 77 -5.82 -10.58 -0.36
C ALA A 77 -6.25 -9.23 0.22
N VAL A 78 -7.43 -9.18 0.86
CA VAL A 78 -7.99 -7.98 1.49
C VAL A 78 -8.72 -8.41 2.76
N THR A 79 -8.39 -7.77 3.88
CA THR A 79 -9.08 -7.96 5.17
C THR A 79 -10.46 -7.30 5.18
N HIS A 80 -11.14 -7.29 6.32
CA HIS A 80 -12.40 -6.59 6.47
C HIS A 80 -12.17 -5.07 6.44
N VAL A 81 -13.23 -4.30 6.13
CA VAL A 81 -13.17 -2.83 6.18
C VAL A 81 -12.95 -2.39 7.63
N LYS A 82 -11.98 -1.51 7.86
CA LYS A 82 -11.66 -0.93 9.17
C LYS A 82 -12.06 0.56 9.24
N ASP A 83 -12.10 1.14 10.44
CA ASP A 83 -12.49 2.53 10.69
C ASP A 83 -11.37 3.30 11.43
N GLN A 84 -10.87 4.37 10.80
CA GLN A 84 -9.82 5.24 11.37
C GLN A 84 -10.36 6.22 12.42
N GLY A 85 -11.68 6.35 12.54
CA GLY A 85 -12.31 7.30 13.46
C GLY A 85 -11.87 8.75 13.21
N GLY A 86 -11.66 9.49 14.29
CA GLY A 86 -11.26 10.91 14.24
C GLY A 86 -9.76 11.15 14.05
N CYS A 87 -8.95 10.10 13.96
CA CYS A 87 -7.51 10.20 13.76
C CYS A 87 -7.22 10.54 12.29
N GLY A 88 -6.29 11.47 12.03
CA GLY A 88 -5.80 11.80 10.67
C GLY A 88 -4.88 10.71 10.10
N GLY A 89 -5.36 9.48 10.13
CA GLY A 89 -4.58 8.26 10.02
C GLY A 89 -4.77 7.46 8.74
N CYS A 90 -5.37 8.05 7.71
CA CYS A 90 -5.60 7.35 6.44
C CYS A 90 -4.30 6.76 5.83
N TRP A 91 -3.15 7.39 6.10
CA TRP A 91 -1.84 6.91 5.67
C TRP A 91 -1.49 5.55 6.28
N GLU A 92 -1.71 5.34 7.58
CA GLU A 92 -1.38 4.04 8.18
C GLU A 92 -2.30 2.93 7.71
N PHE A 93 -3.61 3.19 7.57
CA PHE A 93 -4.56 2.21 7.03
C PHE A 93 -4.22 1.84 5.59
N SER A 94 -3.87 2.83 4.75
CA SER A 94 -3.48 2.61 3.36
C SER A 94 -2.20 1.76 3.26
N THR A 95 -1.20 2.07 4.08
CA THR A 95 0.03 1.28 4.17
C THR A 95 -0.26 -0.15 4.63
N VAL A 96 -0.97 -0.31 5.74
CA VAL A 96 -1.26 -1.63 6.33
C VAL A 96 -2.01 -2.51 5.35
N ALA A 97 -3.07 -2.02 4.71
CA ALA A 97 -3.83 -2.79 3.72
C ALA A 97 -2.97 -3.29 2.55
N ALA A 98 -2.01 -2.48 2.08
CA ALA A 98 -1.06 -2.91 1.05
C ALA A 98 -0.13 -4.03 1.57
N VAL A 99 0.34 -3.95 2.81
CA VAL A 99 1.21 -4.95 3.46
C VAL A 99 0.46 -6.26 3.70
N GLU A 100 -0.76 -6.21 4.24
CA GLU A 100 -1.63 -7.37 4.44
C GLU A 100 -1.88 -8.10 3.11
N GLY A 101 -2.18 -7.32 2.06
CA GLY A 101 -2.44 -7.85 0.73
C GLY A 101 -1.23 -8.53 0.08
N ILE A 102 -0.05 -7.90 0.12
CA ILE A 102 1.16 -8.52 -0.42
C ILE A 102 1.58 -9.75 0.41
N ASN A 103 1.39 -9.72 1.74
CA ASN A 103 1.66 -10.87 2.59
C ASN A 103 0.81 -12.08 2.17
N GLN A 104 -0.49 -11.89 1.94
CA GLN A 104 -1.34 -12.96 1.41
C GLN A 104 -0.85 -13.48 0.06
N ILE A 105 -0.44 -12.60 -0.85
CA ILE A 105 -0.01 -12.99 -2.20
C ILE A 105 1.26 -13.84 -2.15
N VAL A 106 2.18 -13.53 -1.25
CA VAL A 106 3.49 -14.19 -1.15
C VAL A 106 3.44 -15.45 -0.31
N THR A 107 2.81 -15.38 0.86
CA THR A 107 2.84 -16.45 1.86
C THR A 107 1.59 -17.31 1.84
N GLY A 108 0.49 -16.81 1.28
CA GLY A 108 -0.83 -17.43 1.37
C GLY A 108 -1.56 -17.17 2.69
N ASN A 109 -0.99 -16.35 3.59
CA ASN A 109 -1.58 -16.00 4.89
C ASN A 109 -2.09 -14.55 4.92
N LEU A 110 -3.39 -14.39 5.14
CA LEU A 110 -4.04 -13.08 5.26
C LEU A 110 -4.07 -12.74 6.74
N THR A 111 -3.05 -12.00 7.17
CA THR A 111 -2.88 -11.58 8.55
C THR A 111 -3.37 -10.15 8.69
N SER A 112 -4.27 -9.88 9.66
CA SER A 112 -4.60 -8.50 9.97
C SER A 112 -3.51 -7.87 10.82
N LEU A 113 -2.97 -6.73 10.39
CA LEU A 113 -1.82 -6.06 10.97
C LEU A 113 -2.24 -4.76 11.64
N SER A 114 -1.41 -4.31 12.58
CA SER A 114 -1.70 -3.17 13.44
C SER A 114 -1.37 -1.82 12.80
N GLU A 115 -2.40 -1.01 12.55
CA GLU A 115 -2.27 0.42 12.26
C GLU A 115 -1.67 1.21 13.43
N GLN A 116 -2.01 0.84 14.67
CA GLN A 116 -1.59 1.58 15.87
C GLN A 116 -0.07 1.62 16.05
N GLN A 117 0.62 0.53 15.71
CA GLN A 117 2.07 0.48 15.75
C GLN A 117 2.70 1.57 14.87
N LEU A 118 2.13 1.88 13.70
CA LEU A 118 2.63 2.96 12.85
C LEU A 118 2.38 4.33 13.50
N ILE A 119 1.19 4.55 14.08
CA ILE A 119 0.88 5.79 14.82
C ILE A 119 1.90 6.02 15.95
N ASP A 120 2.20 4.98 16.72
CA ASP A 120 2.98 5.09 17.95
C ASP A 120 4.49 5.10 17.69
N CYS A 121 4.97 4.36 16.69
CA CYS A 121 6.40 4.08 16.51
C CYS A 121 7.04 4.80 15.32
N ASP A 122 6.30 5.17 14.28
CA ASP A 122 6.85 5.89 13.11
C ASP A 122 6.89 7.42 13.35
N LYS A 123 7.52 7.82 14.46
CA LYS A 123 7.60 9.22 14.90
C LYS A 123 8.71 10.07 14.25
N PRO A 124 9.85 9.51 13.79
CA PRO A 124 10.89 10.34 13.16
C PRO A 124 10.46 10.90 11.80
N PHE A 125 9.53 10.22 11.12
CA PHE A 125 9.20 10.50 9.72
C PHE A 125 7.71 10.82 9.50
N ASN A 126 6.82 10.28 10.34
CA ASN A 126 5.38 10.52 10.31
C ASN A 126 4.86 11.16 11.62
N ASN A 127 3.64 11.70 11.58
CA ASN A 127 3.07 12.51 12.66
C ASN A 127 1.83 11.88 13.31
N GLY A 128 1.72 10.54 13.31
CA GLY A 128 0.60 9.82 13.90
C GLY A 128 -0.75 10.34 13.39
N CYS A 129 -1.64 10.73 14.31
CA CYS A 129 -2.96 11.25 13.97
C CYS A 129 -2.98 12.63 13.31
N LYS A 130 -1.83 13.28 13.10
CA LYS A 130 -1.72 14.55 12.37
C LYS A 130 -1.39 14.36 10.88
N GLY A 131 -1.30 13.10 10.43
CA GLY A 131 -1.00 12.75 9.05
C GLY A 131 0.39 12.16 8.86
N GLY A 132 0.59 11.60 7.68
CA GLY A 132 1.81 10.91 7.29
C GLY A 132 1.83 10.52 5.82
N LEU A 133 2.94 9.95 5.40
CA LEU A 133 3.20 9.45 4.06
C LEU A 133 3.44 7.94 4.10
N MET A 134 2.79 7.24 3.19
CA MET A 134 2.83 5.78 3.11
C MET A 134 4.21 5.24 2.74
N ASP A 135 4.98 5.98 1.95
CA ASP A 135 6.36 5.65 1.57
C ASP A 135 7.28 5.56 2.79
N LEU A 136 7.18 6.55 3.68
CA LEU A 136 7.94 6.59 4.94
C LEU A 136 7.53 5.43 5.86
N ALA A 137 6.24 5.10 5.86
CA ALA A 137 5.73 3.96 6.60
C ALA A 137 6.28 2.63 6.05
N PHE A 138 6.35 2.45 4.72
CA PHE A 138 6.96 1.25 4.14
C PHE A 138 8.45 1.15 4.47
N ILE A 139 9.19 2.27 4.46
CA ILE A 139 10.59 2.33 4.94
C ILE A 139 10.65 1.90 6.40
N PHE A 140 9.81 2.47 7.26
CA PHE A 140 9.77 2.13 8.68
C PHE A 140 9.57 0.62 8.87
N ILE A 141 8.60 0.02 8.18
CA ILE A 141 8.32 -1.42 8.27
C ILE A 141 9.53 -2.25 7.82
N ALA A 142 10.19 -1.86 6.74
CA ALA A 142 11.35 -2.57 6.21
C ALA A 142 12.57 -2.51 7.17
N PHE A 143 12.83 -1.36 7.78
CA PHE A 143 14.02 -1.16 8.61
C PHE A 143 13.82 -1.48 10.10
N HIS A 144 12.59 -1.38 10.62
CA HIS A 144 12.28 -1.62 12.04
C HIS A 144 11.73 -3.03 12.30
N GLY A 145 11.78 -3.90 11.29
CA GLY A 145 11.52 -5.33 11.39
C GLY A 145 10.04 -5.70 11.40
N GLY A 146 9.21 -4.95 10.68
CA GLY A 146 7.84 -5.37 10.40
C GLY A 146 6.76 -4.87 11.35
N LEU A 147 5.52 -5.26 11.03
CA LEU A 147 4.30 -4.97 11.78
C LEU A 147 3.81 -6.18 12.57
N HIS A 148 3.31 -5.92 13.77
CA HIS A 148 2.56 -6.87 14.59
C HIS A 148 1.15 -7.08 14.05
N LYS A 149 0.51 -8.16 14.51
CA LYS A 149 -0.91 -8.39 14.30
C LYS A 149 -1.75 -7.34 15.03
N GLU A 150 -2.92 -7.07 14.49
CA GLU A 150 -3.90 -6.18 15.13
C GLU A 150 -4.24 -6.65 16.55
N ASP A 151 -4.43 -7.96 16.76
CA ASP A 151 -4.74 -8.53 18.08
C ASP A 151 -3.61 -8.32 19.12
N ASP A 152 -2.35 -8.24 18.66
CA ASP A 152 -1.18 -8.04 19.51
C ASP A 152 -0.94 -6.55 19.83
N TYR A 153 -1.38 -5.65 18.96
CA TYR A 153 -1.27 -4.20 19.10
C TYR A 153 -2.55 -3.49 18.61
N PRO A 154 -3.65 -3.55 19.38
CA PRO A 154 -4.95 -3.08 18.92
C PRO A 154 -5.01 -1.57 18.65
N TYR A 155 -5.86 -1.19 17.69
CA TYR A 155 -6.15 0.20 17.34
C TYR A 155 -6.87 0.96 18.44
N LEU A 156 -6.35 2.14 18.78
CA LEU A 156 -6.85 3.01 19.86
C LEU A 156 -7.39 4.35 19.35
N MET A 157 -7.24 4.66 18.05
CA MET A 157 -7.66 5.94 17.45
C MET A 157 -6.97 7.19 18.06
N GLU A 158 -5.85 7.01 18.76
CA GLU A 158 -5.11 8.10 19.41
C GLU A 158 -3.60 7.82 19.40
N GLU A 159 -2.79 8.87 19.61
CA GLU A 159 -1.34 8.68 19.73
C GLU A 159 -0.97 8.09 21.09
N GLY A 160 -0.26 6.97 21.07
CA GLY A 160 0.28 6.29 22.24
C GLY A 160 1.80 6.34 22.32
N THR A 161 2.34 5.54 23.25
CA THR A 161 3.79 5.31 23.36
C THR A 161 4.15 4.04 22.60
N CYS A 162 5.19 4.11 21.76
CA CYS A 162 5.71 2.95 21.03
C CYS A 162 6.05 1.80 21.98
N LYS A 163 5.31 0.69 21.86
CA LYS A 163 5.57 -0.53 22.64
C LYS A 163 6.72 -1.30 21.97
N ARG A 164 7.69 -1.75 22.78
CA ARG A 164 8.75 -2.63 22.29
C ARG A 164 8.18 -3.99 21.90
N LYS A 165 8.77 -4.58 20.86
CA LYS A 165 8.56 -5.97 20.46
C LYS A 165 8.69 -6.89 21.67
N LYS A 166 7.69 -7.73 21.92
CA LYS A 166 7.87 -8.93 22.74
C LYS A 166 8.47 -10.01 21.84
N GLU A 167 9.47 -10.74 22.34
CA GLU A 167 10.27 -11.68 21.54
C GLU A 167 9.43 -12.79 20.88
N ASP A 168 8.24 -13.09 21.42
CA ASP A 168 7.35 -14.15 20.93
C ASP A 168 6.26 -13.69 19.94
N MET A 169 6.20 -12.40 19.59
CA MET A 169 5.16 -11.89 18.70
C MET A 169 5.54 -12.05 17.23
N GLU A 170 4.65 -12.69 16.46
CA GLU A 170 4.78 -12.80 15.00
C GLU A 170 4.71 -11.39 14.37
N VAL A 171 5.55 -11.17 13.36
CA VAL A 171 5.59 -9.91 12.60
C VAL A 171 5.57 -10.19 11.10
N VAL A 172 4.97 -9.29 10.34
CA VAL A 172 5.05 -9.26 8.88
C VAL A 172 6.03 -8.19 8.45
N THR A 173 7.06 -8.59 7.72
CA THR A 173 8.09 -7.70 7.18
C THR A 173 7.89 -7.45 5.69
N VAL A 174 8.43 -6.33 5.21
CA VAL A 174 8.54 -6.02 3.79
C VAL A 174 9.98 -5.61 3.48
N ASN A 175 10.40 -5.74 2.22
CA ASN A 175 11.80 -5.51 1.84
C ASN A 175 12.02 -4.08 1.32
N GLY A 176 10.96 -3.35 0.99
CA GLY A 176 11.00 -1.95 0.60
C GLY A 176 9.73 -1.51 -0.11
N TYR A 177 9.80 -0.42 -0.88
CA TYR A 177 8.70 0.08 -1.71
C TYR A 177 9.22 0.67 -3.01
N LYS A 178 8.30 0.90 -3.94
CA LYS A 178 8.55 1.58 -5.19
C LYS A 178 7.32 2.37 -5.61
N ASP A 179 7.57 3.59 -6.07
CA ASP A 179 6.52 4.44 -6.59
C ASP A 179 6.11 3.99 -7.99
N VAL A 180 4.80 4.02 -8.22
CA VAL A 180 4.22 3.97 -9.55
C VAL A 180 4.41 5.36 -10.18
N PRO A 181 4.85 5.45 -11.44
CA PRO A 181 4.94 6.72 -12.15
C PRO A 181 3.66 7.54 -12.00
N GLU A 182 3.82 8.79 -11.57
CA GLU A 182 2.70 9.71 -11.40
C GLU A 182 2.03 9.99 -12.74
N ASN A 183 0.70 10.21 -12.71
CA ASN A 183 -0.11 10.54 -13.89
C ASN A 183 -0.05 9.52 -15.03
N ASP A 184 0.26 8.26 -14.73
CA ASP A 184 0.30 7.15 -15.68
C ASP A 184 -0.68 6.04 -15.25
N GLU A 185 -1.90 6.10 -15.77
CA GLU A 185 -2.94 5.10 -15.51
C GLU A 185 -2.54 3.69 -15.98
N GLN A 186 -1.71 3.57 -17.03
CA GLN A 186 -1.27 2.26 -17.51
C GLN A 186 -0.28 1.63 -16.53
N SER A 187 0.66 2.42 -16.00
CA SER A 187 1.57 1.97 -14.96
C SER A 187 0.83 1.61 -13.68
N LEU A 188 -0.19 2.40 -13.30
CA LEU A 188 -1.08 2.09 -12.18
C LEU A 188 -1.81 0.77 -12.37
N LEU A 189 -2.41 0.55 -13.54
CA LEU A 189 -3.08 -0.70 -13.87
C LEU A 189 -2.11 -1.88 -13.78
N LYS A 190 -0.92 -1.78 -14.39
CA LYS A 190 0.11 -2.83 -14.35
C LYS A 190 0.54 -3.17 -12.93
N ALA A 191 0.61 -2.18 -12.04
CA ALA A 191 0.90 -2.38 -10.62
C ALA A 191 -0.26 -3.05 -9.87
N LEU A 192 -1.51 -2.60 -10.10
CA LEU A 192 -2.72 -3.19 -9.49
C LEU A 192 -2.91 -4.66 -9.86
N LEU A 193 -2.49 -5.06 -11.06
CA LEU A 193 -2.54 -6.46 -11.49
C LEU A 193 -1.61 -7.39 -10.69
N ARG A 194 -0.63 -6.83 -9.99
CA ARG A 194 0.37 -7.58 -9.22
C ARG A 194 0.04 -7.64 -7.74
N GLN A 195 -0.47 -6.56 -7.16
CA GLN A 195 -0.79 -6.45 -5.74
C GLN A 195 -1.72 -5.26 -5.43
N PRO A 196 -2.36 -5.25 -4.25
CA PRO A 196 -2.95 -4.03 -3.69
C PRO A 196 -1.91 -2.90 -3.55
N LEU A 197 -2.35 -1.67 -3.78
CA LEU A 197 -1.52 -0.47 -3.75
C LEU A 197 -2.03 0.48 -2.69
N SER A 198 -1.10 1.23 -2.09
CA SER A 198 -1.44 2.42 -1.31
C SER A 198 -1.59 3.60 -2.27
N VAL A 199 -2.69 4.34 -2.16
CA VAL A 199 -3.02 5.46 -3.06
C VAL A 199 -3.57 6.66 -2.26
N ALA A 200 -3.17 7.87 -2.64
CA ALA A 200 -3.76 9.09 -2.10
C ALA A 200 -4.91 9.61 -2.97
N ILE A 201 -6.01 10.04 -2.34
CA ILE A 201 -7.17 10.65 -3.00
C ILE A 201 -7.64 11.88 -2.23
N GLU A 202 -8.30 12.81 -2.91
CA GLU A 202 -9.00 13.92 -2.26
C GLU A 202 -10.41 13.51 -1.86
N ALA A 203 -10.68 13.53 -0.57
CA ALA A 203 -11.93 13.03 0.01
C ALA A 203 -12.75 14.11 0.76
N SER A 204 -12.36 15.39 0.70
CA SER A 204 -13.07 16.46 1.45
C SER A 204 -14.40 16.91 0.82
N GLY A 205 -14.69 16.50 -0.41
CA GLY A 205 -15.88 16.90 -1.14
C GLY A 205 -17.18 16.31 -0.57
N ARG A 206 -18.27 17.09 -0.58
CA ARG A 206 -19.60 16.63 -0.14
C ARG A 206 -20.10 15.41 -0.91
N ASP A 207 -19.79 15.33 -2.20
CA ASP A 207 -20.17 14.19 -3.02
C ASP A 207 -19.50 12.90 -2.53
N PHE A 208 -18.25 13.01 -2.05
CA PHE A 208 -17.52 11.88 -1.47
C PHE A 208 -18.07 11.50 -0.09
N GLN A 209 -18.43 12.49 0.73
CA GLN A 209 -19.03 12.28 2.05
C GLN A 209 -20.34 11.47 2.01
N PHE A 210 -21.16 11.64 0.96
CA PHE A 210 -22.46 10.98 0.80
C PHE A 210 -22.48 9.90 -0.29
N TYR A 211 -21.32 9.43 -0.75
CA TYR A 211 -21.23 8.38 -1.76
C TYR A 211 -21.91 7.08 -1.29
N SER A 212 -22.70 6.43 -2.17
CA SER A 212 -23.46 5.21 -1.84
C SER A 212 -23.51 4.12 -2.93
N GLY A 213 -22.98 4.36 -4.13
CA GLY A 213 -22.89 3.35 -5.20
C GLY A 213 -23.39 3.81 -6.56
#